data_AF-A0AA97F5R3-F1
#
_entry.id   AF-A0AA97F5R3-F1
#
_cell.length_a   1.000
_cell.length_b   1.000
_cell.length_c   1.000
_cell.angle_alpha   90.00
_cell.angle_beta   90.00
_cell.angle_gamma   90.00
#
_symmetry.space_group_name_H-M   'P 1'
#
loop_
_entity.id
_entity.type
_entity.pdbx_description
1 polymer ?
#
loop_
_entity_poly.entity_id
_entity_poly.type
_entity_poly.pdbx_seq_one_letter_code
_entity_poly.pdbx_strand_id
1 'polypeptide(L)' 'MDEAHARRRFMIISLVRFSGVIIVMVALLAINGVIVGLPDIFSYGLLAIGLVEFFFVPIVLARMWRTPPEDVPEP' A
#
# COMPACT_ATOMS: atom_id res chain seq x y z
N MET A 1 23.97 0.61 14.02
CA MET A 1 23.34 -0.25 12.99
C MET A 1 21.83 0.07 12.82
N ASP A 2 21.28 0.98 13.62
CA ASP A 2 19.84 1.34 13.63
C ASP A 2 19.40 2.27 12.51
N GLU A 3 20.32 3.10 12.00
CA GLU A 3 20.03 4.11 11.00
C GLU A 3 19.66 3.49 9.64
N ALA A 4 20.27 2.36 9.31
CA ALA A 4 19.90 1.55 8.14
C ALA A 4 18.48 0.98 8.26
N HIS A 5 18.07 0.55 9.46
CA HIS A 5 16.71 0.05 9.70
C HIS A 5 15.66 1.16 9.64
N ALA A 6 15.93 2.32 10.26
CA ALA A 6 15.05 3.49 10.21
C ALA A 6 14.85 3.99 8.77
N ARG A 7 15.94 4.06 7.99
CA ARG A 7 15.90 4.49 6.58
C ARG A 7 15.15 3.50 5.70
N ARG A 8 15.31 2.20 5.92
CA ARG A 8 14.58 1.15 5.17
C ARG A 8 13.08 1.20 5.44
N ARG A 9 12.68 1.46 6.69
CA ARG A 9 11.26 1.65 7.06
C ARG A 9 10.65 2.86 6.36
N PHE A 10 11.32 4.01 6.42
CA PHE A 10 10.86 5.23 5.73
C PHE A 10 10.74 5.05 4.22
N MET A 11 11.70 4.34 3.61
CA MET A 11 11.72 4.10 2.17
C MET A 11 10.55 3.22 1.73
N ILE A 12 10.27 2.13 2.46
CA ILE A 12 9.17 1.24 2.10
C ILE A 12 7.79 1.90 2.38
N ILE A 13 7.62 2.68 3.46
CA ILE A 13 6.37 3.47 3.66
C ILE A 13 6.15 4.47 2.51
N SER A 14 7.22 5.14 2.09
CA SER A 14 7.16 6.09 0.96
C SER A 14 6.79 5.37 -0.34
N LEU A 15 7.36 4.19 -0.58
CA LEU A 15 7.09 3.39 -1.77
C LEU A 15 5.65 2.87 -1.80
N VAL A 16 5.10 2.42 -0.66
CA VAL A 16 3.70 2.01 -0.53
C VAL A 16 2.73 3.17 -0.74
N ARG A 17 3.06 4.36 -0.23
CA ARG A 17 2.25 5.55 -0.54
C ARG A 17 2.27 5.86 -2.03
N PHE A 18 3.43 5.78 -2.67
CA PHE A 18 3.55 5.98 -4.12
C PHE A 18 2.79 4.91 -4.92
N SER A 19 2.83 3.64 -4.53
CA SER A 19 2.08 2.58 -5.20
C SER A 19 0.58 2.82 -5.09
N GLY A 20 0.08 3.22 -3.93
CA GLY A 20 -1.33 3.57 -3.75
C GLY A 20 -1.78 4.73 -4.65
N VAL A 21 -0.96 5.77 -4.78
CA VAL A 21 -1.24 6.90 -5.71
C VAL A 21 -1.26 6.41 -7.17
N ILE A 22 -0.32 5.56 -7.57
CA ILE A 22 -0.27 4.99 -8.93
C ILE A 22 -1.53 4.17 -9.21
N ILE A 23 -1.98 3.34 -8.27
CA ILE A 23 -3.17 2.49 -8.46
C ILE A 23 -4.44 3.34 -8.55
N VAL A 24 -4.59 4.36 -7.70
CA VAL A 24 -5.72 5.31 -7.82
C VAL A 24 -5.69 6.01 -9.17
N MET A 25 -4.52 6.43 -9.63
CA MET A 25 -4.36 7.08 -10.94
C MET A 25 -4.74 6.14 -12.09
N VAL A 26 -4.32 4.87 -12.04
CA VAL A 26 -4.71 3.83 -13.01
C VAL A 26 -6.22 3.56 -12.97
N ALA A 27 -6.83 3.52 -11.79
CA ALA A 27 -8.29 3.38 -11.66
C ALA A 27 -9.05 4.57 -12.28
N LEU A 28 -8.57 5.80 -12.07
CA LEU A 28 -9.14 6.99 -12.72
C LEU A 28 -8.99 6.96 -14.24
N LEU A 29 -7.84 6.51 -14.76
CA LEU A 29 -7.61 6.32 -16.19
C LEU A 29 -8.56 5.27 -16.79
N ALA A 30 -8.81 4.17 -16.07
CA ALA A 30 -9.77 3.15 -16.47
C ALA A 30 -11.20 3.69 -16.51
N ILE A 31 -11.63 4.44 -15.48
CA ILE A 31 -12.97 5.04 -15.40
C ILE A 31 -13.20 6.09 -16.50
N ASN A 32 -12.18 6.88 -16.84
CA ASN A 32 -12.27 7.87 -17.91
C ASN A 32 -12.24 7.26 -19.33
N GLY A 33 -12.24 5.93 -19.45
CA GLY A 33 -12.24 5.24 -20.74
C GLY A 33 -10.93 5.36 -21.51
N VAL A 34 -9.85 5.84 -20.87
CA VAL A 34 -8.51 5.89 -21.49
C VAL A 34 -7.98 4.48 -21.72
N ILE A 35 -8.34 3.54 -20.84
CA ILE A 35 -8.06 2.12 -21.02
C ILE A 35 -9.20 1.49 -21.84
N VAL A 36 -9.04 1.51 -23.15
CA VAL A 36 -10.02 0.97 -24.10
C VAL A 36 -10.04 -0.56 -24.01
N GLY A 37 -11.21 -1.15 -23.76
CA GLY A 37 -11.41 -2.61 -23.70
C GLY A 37 -11.60 -3.18 -22.30
N LEU A 38 -11.55 -2.36 -21.24
CA LEU A 38 -11.95 -2.80 -19.91
C LEU A 38 -13.49 -2.72 -19.77
N PRO A 39 -14.19 -3.82 -19.45
CA PRO A 39 -15.62 -3.77 -19.14
C PRO A 39 -15.87 -2.94 -17.88
N ASP A 40 -16.97 -2.20 -17.81
CA ASP A 40 -17.29 -1.29 -16.68
C ASP A 40 -17.16 -1.95 -15.30
N ILE A 41 -17.54 -3.22 -15.18
CA ILE A 41 -17.39 -4.03 -13.97
C ILE A 41 -15.93 -4.12 -13.50
N PHE A 42 -14.98 -4.25 -14.43
CA PHE A 42 -13.55 -4.27 -14.10
C PHE A 42 -13.07 -2.89 -13.66
N SER A 43 -13.61 -1.81 -14.23
CA SER A 43 -13.28 -0.44 -13.81
C SER A 43 -13.71 -0.16 -12.36
N TYR A 44 -14.90 -0.59 -11.96
CA TYR A 44 -15.35 -0.50 -10.56
C TYR A 44 -14.55 -1.43 -9.64
N GLY A 45 -14.21 -2.63 -10.10
CA GLY A 45 -13.34 -3.55 -9.36
C GLY A 45 -11.95 -2.96 -9.12
N LEU A 46 -11.36 -2.32 -10.12
CA LEU A 46 -10.06 -1.67 -10.03
C LEU A 46 -10.09 -0.46 -9.08
N LEU A 47 -11.18 0.31 -9.09
CA LEU A 47 -11.40 1.40 -8.12
C LEU A 47 -11.49 0.86 -6.69
N ALA A 48 -12.28 -0.20 -6.47
CA ALA A 48 -12.41 -0.83 -5.15
C ALA A 48 -11.07 -1.39 -4.66
N ILE A 49 -10.32 -2.08 -5.53
CA ILE A 49 -8.97 -2.57 -5.22
C ILE A 49 -8.04 -1.39 -4.90
N GLY A 50 -8.07 -0.31 -5.68
CA GLY A 50 -7.24 0.87 -5.45
C GLY A 50 -7.54 1.57 -4.12
N LEU A 51 -8.83 1.66 -3.75
CA LEU A 51 -9.23 2.16 -2.43
C LEU A 51 -8.74 1.22 -1.32
N VAL A 52 -8.97 -0.08 -1.45
CA VAL A 52 -8.52 -1.07 -0.45
C VAL A 52 -7.01 -1.04 -0.30
N GLU A 53 -6.25 -1.01 -1.39
CA GLU A 53 -4.80 -0.87 -1.37
C GLU A 53 -4.37 0.40 -0.65
N PHE A 54 -4.92 1.55 -1.05
CA PHE A 54 -4.56 2.85 -0.49
C PHE A 54 -4.84 2.96 1.01
N PHE A 55 -5.94 2.38 1.50
CA PHE A 55 -6.29 2.43 2.92
C PHE A 55 -5.64 1.31 3.74
N PHE A 56 -5.67 0.06 3.29
CA PHE A 56 -5.27 -1.09 4.11
C PHE A 56 -3.78 -1.40 4.03
N VAL A 57 -3.12 -1.29 2.88
CA VAL A 57 -1.70 -1.63 2.72
C VAL A 57 -0.80 -0.80 3.66
N PRO A 58 -0.93 0.54 3.75
CA PRO A 58 -0.10 1.31 4.68
C PRO A 58 -0.38 0.98 6.15
N ILE A 59 -1.63 0.65 6.51
CA ILE A 59 -2.01 0.28 7.89
C ILE A 59 -1.42 -1.09 8.25
N VAL A 60 -1.56 -2.08 7.37
CA VAL A 60 -1.03 -3.43 7.57
C VAL A 60 0.49 -3.38 7.65
N LEU A 61 1.16 -2.63 6.78
CA LEU A 61 2.61 -2.49 6.80
C LEU A 61 3.10 -1.76 8.06
N ALA A 62 2.41 -0.69 8.47
CA ALA A 62 2.71 0.00 9.72
C ALA A 62 2.52 -0.90 10.95
N ARG A 63 1.49 -1.76 10.96
CA ARG A 63 1.29 -2.76 12.03
C ARG A 63 2.36 -3.85 12.01
N MET A 64 2.76 -4.34 10.83
CA MET A 64 3.74 -5.43 10.68
C MET A 64 5.14 -5.04 11.18
N TRP A 65 5.50 -3.76 11.11
CA TRP A 65 6.77 -3.29 11.69
C TRP A 65 6.68 -2.85 13.14
N ARG A 66 5.48 -2.90 13.73
CA ARG A 66 5.26 -2.56 15.14
C ARG A 66 5.55 -3.73 16.08
N THR A 67 5.95 -4.90 15.59
CA THR A 67 6.38 -6.03 16.43
C THR A 67 7.86 -5.93 16.81
N PRO A 68 8.12 -5.61 18.08
CA PRO A 68 8.89 -6.49 18.95
C PRO A 68 8.01 -6.89 20.15
N PRO A 69 7.53 -8.14 20.23
CA PRO A 69 7.24 -8.73 21.53
C PRO A 69 8.58 -9.03 22.16
N GLU A 70 8.92 -8.23 23.16
CA GLU A 70 10.01 -8.47 24.08
C GLU A 70 9.74 -9.81 24.77
N ASP A 71 10.36 -10.88 24.28
CA ASP A 71 10.35 -12.16 24.98
C ASP A 71 11.40 -12.05 26.09
N VAL A 72 10.95 -11.55 27.23
CA VAL A 72 11.68 -11.60 28.50
C VAL A 72 11.64 -13.04 28.98
N PRO A 73 12.81 -13.69 29.13
CA PRO A 73 12.99 -14.46 30.35
C PRO A 73 14.24 -13.98 31.09
N GLU A 74 14.00 -13.31 32.21
CA GLU A 74 14.98 -13.20 33.30
C GLU A 74 15.22 -14.60 33.89
N PRO A 75 16.49 -15.03 33.97
CA PRO A 75 16.97 -15.57 35.23
C PRO A 75 18.36 -15.06 35.64
#